data_AF-A0A1G7ZCH5-F1
#
_entry.id   AF-A0A1G7ZCH5-F1
#
_cell.length_a   1.000
_cell.length_b   1.000
_cell.length_c   1.000
_cell.angle_alpha   90.00
_cell.angle_beta   90.00
_cell.angle_gamma   90.00
#
_symmetry.space_group_name_H-M   'P 1'
#
loop_
_entity.id
_entity.type
_entity.pdbx_description
1 polymer ?
#
loop_
_entity_poly.entity_id
_entity_poly.type
_entity_poly.pdbx_seq_one_letter_code
_entity_poly.pdbx_strand_id
1 'polypeptide(L)'
;MNVVERTKAPTPKFFRMLRSIGLALLALSGSVIAAPVILPAVVVSVAGYLAVAGGVLSAVSQMTVDDEAKSEEDIVKRMRRDNENLPRDGIK
;
A
#
# COMPACT_ATOMS: atom_id res chain seq x y z
N MET A 1 0.53 13.52 12.34
CA MET A 1 -0.08 12.97 11.11
C MET A 1 -1.43 12.37 11.46
N ASN A 2 -2.49 12.75 10.76
CA ASN A 2 -3.79 12.06 10.84
C ASN A 2 -3.74 10.74 10.02
N VAL A 3 -4.67 9.82 10.25
CA VAL A 3 -4.76 8.51 9.55
C VAL A 3 -4.84 8.70 8.04
N VAL A 4 -5.57 9.72 7.58
CA VAL A 4 -5.69 10.09 6.16
C VAL A 4 -4.37 10.61 5.57
N GLU A 5 -3.51 11.22 6.38
CA GLU A 5 -2.19 11.67 5.93
C GLU A 5 -1.20 10.51 5.86
N ARG A 6 -1.34 9.52 6.75
CA ARG A 6 -0.48 8.31 6.75
C ARG A 6 -0.72 7.45 5.52
N THR A 7 -1.97 7.33 5.05
CA THR A 7 -2.29 6.53 3.85
C THR A 7 -1.77 7.15 2.55
N LYS A 8 -1.54 8.47 2.52
CA LYS A 8 -0.94 9.20 1.39
C LYS A 8 0.58 9.30 1.47
N ALA A 9 1.16 8.96 2.61
CA ALA A 9 2.60 9.02 2.83
C ALA A 9 3.30 7.81 2.19
N PRO A 10 4.60 7.94 1.84
CA PRO A 10 5.34 6.84 1.24
C PRO A 10 5.39 5.65 2.20
N THR A 11 5.05 4.47 1.69
CA THR A 11 5.14 3.19 2.41
C THR A 11 6.53 2.56 2.21
N PRO A 12 7.11 1.89 3.23
CA PRO A 12 8.42 1.24 3.11
C PRO A 12 8.38 0.05 2.14
N LYS A 13 9.52 -0.27 1.51
CA LYS A 13 9.62 -1.36 0.50
C LYS A 13 9.12 -2.72 1.02
N PHE A 14 9.43 -3.06 2.27
CA PHE A 14 8.97 -4.31 2.91
C PHE A 14 7.43 -4.38 2.99
N PHE A 15 6.78 -3.33 3.49
CA PHE A 15 5.33 -3.30 3.63
C PHE A 15 4.60 -3.19 2.30
N ARG A 16 5.21 -2.56 1.28
CA ARG A 16 4.69 -2.62 -0.10
C ARG A 16 4.64 -4.06 -0.61
N MET A 17 5.70 -4.84 -0.39
CA MET A 17 5.71 -6.26 -0.76
C MET A 17 4.65 -7.04 0.04
N LEU A 18 4.56 -6.79 1.33
CA LEU A 18 3.61 -7.46 2.22
C LEU A 18 2.15 -7.17 1.83
N ARG A 19 1.84 -5.92 1.44
CA ARG A 19 0.53 -5.54 0.90
C ARG A 19 0.17 -6.36 -0.34
N SER A 20 1.09 -6.49 -1.29
CA SER A 20 0.87 -7.23 -2.53
C SER A 20 0.58 -8.70 -2.27
N ILE A 21 1.31 -9.31 -1.33
CA ILE A 21 1.06 -10.69 -0.89
C ILE A 21 -0.32 -10.81 -0.23
N GLY A 22 -0.66 -9.89 0.69
CA GLY A 22 -1.97 -9.88 1.34
C GLY A 22 -3.13 -9.74 0.35
N LEU A 23 -2.99 -8.90 -0.68
CA LEU A 23 -3.98 -8.72 -1.73
C LEU A 23 -4.10 -9.96 -2.63
N ALA A 24 -2.99 -10.61 -2.96
CA ALA A 24 -3.01 -11.85 -3.72
C ALA A 24 -3.74 -12.97 -2.95
N LEU A 25 -3.43 -13.13 -1.66
CA LEU A 25 -4.13 -14.08 -0.79
C LEU A 25 -5.62 -13.75 -0.68
N LEU A 26 -5.97 -12.48 -0.53
CA LEU A 26 -7.35 -12.02 -0.46
C LEU A 26 -8.10 -12.34 -1.76
N ALA A 27 -7.48 -12.10 -2.92
CA ALA A 27 -8.06 -12.38 -4.22
C ALA A 27 -8.32 -13.88 -4.40
N LEU A 28 -7.31 -14.73 -4.14
CA LEU A 28 -7.43 -16.18 -4.22
C LEU A 28 -8.52 -16.71 -3.28
N SER A 29 -8.52 -16.23 -2.03
CA SER A 29 -9.51 -16.63 -1.03
C SER A 29 -10.91 -16.18 -1.40
N GLY A 30 -11.05 -14.94 -1.87
CA GLY A 30 -12.31 -14.38 -2.34
C GLY A 30 -12.87 -15.14 -3.54
N SER A 31 -12.02 -15.55 -4.49
CA SER A 31 -12.42 -16.39 -5.62
C SER A 31 -12.94 -17.76 -5.18
N VAL A 32 -12.26 -18.41 -4.23
CA VAL A 32 -12.69 -19.71 -3.69
C VAL A 32 -14.03 -19.60 -2.95
N ILE A 33 -14.22 -18.54 -2.16
CA ILE A 33 -15.47 -18.31 -1.41
C ILE A 33 -16.62 -17.93 -2.35
N ALA A 34 -16.36 -17.14 -3.40
CA ALA A 34 -17.39 -16.68 -4.34
C ALA A 34 -17.95 -17.80 -5.22
N ALA A 35 -17.18 -18.87 -5.43
CA ALA A 35 -17.61 -20.04 -6.19
C ALA A 35 -17.45 -21.30 -5.33
N PRO A 36 -18.42 -21.60 -4.44
CA PRO A 36 -18.41 -22.81 -3.63
C PRO A 36 -18.78 -24.03 -4.49
N VAL A 37 -17.91 -24.40 -5.43
CA VAL A 37 -18.14 -25.51 -6.37
C VAL A 37 -17.80 -26.83 -5.70
N ILE A 38 -18.77 -27.53 -5.09
CA ILE A 38 -18.59 -28.89 -4.49
C ILE A 38 -17.31 -29.01 -3.63
N LEU A 39 -16.81 -27.89 -3.10
CA LEU A 39 -15.55 -27.89 -2.37
C LEU A 39 -15.86 -28.39 -0.95
N PRO A 40 -15.06 -29.33 -0.41
CA PRO A 40 -15.20 -29.76 0.97
C PRO A 40 -15.17 -28.56 1.92
N ALA A 41 -15.98 -28.59 2.98
CA ALA A 41 -16.10 -27.47 3.93
C ALA A 41 -14.74 -27.02 4.49
N VAL A 42 -13.80 -27.95 4.66
CA VAL A 42 -12.41 -27.68 5.09
C VAL A 42 -11.71 -26.67 4.18
N VAL A 43 -11.89 -26.79 2.85
CA VAL A 43 -11.24 -25.89 1.88
C VAL A 43 -11.79 -24.47 2.01
N VAL A 44 -13.11 -24.34 2.15
CA VAL A 44 -13.78 -23.04 2.32
C VAL A 44 -13.36 -22.40 3.66
N SER A 45 -13.23 -23.18 4.73
CA SER A 45 -12.74 -22.68 6.02
C SER A 45 -11.29 -22.17 5.93
N VAL A 46 -10.40 -22.90 5.25
CA VAL A 46 -9.02 -22.45 5.02
C VAL A 46 -9.00 -21.16 4.22
N ALA A 47 -9.79 -21.06 3.15
CA ALA A 47 -9.93 -19.83 2.37
C ALA A 47 -10.43 -18.66 3.24
N GLY A 48 -11.37 -18.90 4.15
CA GLY A 48 -11.83 -17.90 5.12
C GLY A 48 -10.70 -17.33 5.97
N TYR A 49 -9.84 -18.18 6.54
CA TYR A 49 -8.69 -17.72 7.33
C TYR A 49 -7.65 -16.97 6.48
N LEU A 50 -7.39 -17.43 5.26
CA LEU A 50 -6.50 -16.75 4.33
C LEU A 50 -7.02 -15.37 3.92
N ALA A 51 -8.35 -15.22 3.74
CA ALA A 51 -8.97 -13.93 3.47
C ALA A 51 -8.78 -12.96 4.64
N VAL A 52 -8.99 -13.42 5.88
CA VAL A 52 -8.78 -12.60 7.08
C VAL A 52 -7.33 -12.17 7.21
N ALA A 53 -6.39 -13.12 7.06
CA ALA A 53 -4.96 -12.83 7.11
C ALA A 53 -4.54 -11.83 6.02
N GLY A 54 -4.97 -12.04 4.78
CA GLY A 54 -4.70 -11.13 3.66
C GLY A 54 -5.25 -9.73 3.90
N GLY A 55 -6.48 -9.63 4.41
CA GLY A 55 -7.13 -8.36 4.73
C GLY A 55 -6.38 -7.55 5.80
N VAL A 56 -6.01 -8.20 6.92
CA VAL A 56 -5.25 -7.55 8.01
C VAL A 56 -3.89 -7.10 7.50
N LEU A 57 -3.16 -7.97 6.80
CA LEU A 57 -1.83 -7.65 6.25
C LEU A 57 -1.89 -6.46 5.29
N SER A 58 -2.87 -6.43 4.38
CA SER A 58 -3.05 -5.34 3.43
C SER A 58 -3.47 -4.02 4.08
N ALA A 59 -4.27 -4.06 5.15
CA ALA A 59 -4.68 -2.87 5.89
C ALA A 59 -3.51 -2.29 6.69
N VAL A 60 -2.79 -3.12 7.45
CA VAL A 60 -1.65 -2.68 8.26
C VAL A 60 -0.55 -2.10 7.38
N SER A 61 -0.25 -2.76 6.25
CA SER A 61 0.76 -2.29 5.29
C SER A 61 0.44 -0.94 4.64
N GLN A 62 -0.81 -0.46 4.72
CA GLN A 62 -1.22 0.87 4.24
C GLN A 62 -1.06 1.97 5.28
N MET A 63 -0.96 1.61 6.55
CA MET A 63 -0.83 2.56 7.65
C MET A 63 0.64 2.83 8.02
N THR A 64 1.55 1.97 7.56
CA THR A 64 3.00 2.13 7.74
C THR A 64 3.54 3.25 6.87
N VAL A 65 4.29 4.16 7.48
CA VAL A 65 4.92 5.29 6.81
C VAL A 65 6.43 5.11 6.88
N ASP A 66 7.10 5.40 5.78
CA ASP A 66 8.54 5.52 5.68
C ASP A 66 8.92 6.98 5.92
N ASP A 67 9.31 7.31 7.15
CA ASP A 67 9.58 8.69 7.56
C ASP A 67 10.80 9.29 6.82
N GLU A 68 11.76 8.46 6.43
CA GLU A 68 12.96 8.89 5.72
C GLU A 68 12.64 9.21 4.26
N ALA A 69 11.92 8.32 3.58
CA ALA A 69 11.41 8.59 2.23
C ALA A 69 10.47 9.81 2.18
N LYS A 70 9.70 10.04 3.25
CA LYS A 70 8.82 11.21 3.36
C LYS A 70 9.62 12.52 3.47
N SER A 71 10.68 12.53 4.28
CA SER A 71 11.56 13.69 4.43
C SER A 71 12.20 14.08 3.09
N GLU A 72 12.69 13.09 2.34
CA GLU A 72 13.26 13.29 1.01
C GLU A 72 12.24 13.86 0.02
N GLU A 73 11.01 13.34 0.01
CA GLU A 73 9.93 13.83 -0.85
C GLU A 73 9.56 15.30 -0.53
N ASP A 74 9.56 15.67 0.75
CA ASP A 74 9.30 17.03 1.20
C ASP A 74 10.43 18.00 0.81
N ILE A 75 11.69 17.56 0.88
CA ILE A 75 12.85 18.33 0.41
C ILE A 75 12.77 18.56 -1.10
N VAL A 76 12.50 17.51 -1.89
CA VAL A 76 12.37 17.61 -3.35
C VAL A 76 11.20 18.52 -3.74
N LYS A 77 10.06 18.45 -3.03
CA LYS A 77 8.93 19.35 -3.25
C LYS A 77 9.27 20.81 -2.96
N ARG A 78 10.06 21.09 -1.91
CA ARG A 78 10.54 22.45 -1.63
C ARG A 78 11.47 22.93 -2.73
N MET A 79 12.49 22.14 -3.10
CA MET A 79 13.40 22.48 -4.19
C MET A 79 12.68 22.71 -5.52
N ARG A 80 11.70 21.88 -5.89
CA ARG A 80 10.89 22.10 -7.09
C ARG A 80 10.17 23.44 -7.05
N ARG A 81 9.55 23.76 -5.92
CA ARG A 81 8.78 24.99 -5.74
C ARG A 81 9.69 26.22 -5.80
N ASP A 82 10.87 26.14 -5.19
CA ASP A 82 11.86 27.21 -5.23
C ASP A 82 12.41 27.41 -6.65
N ASN A 83 12.61 26.32 -7.40
CA ASN A 83 13.01 26.35 -8.80
C ASN A 83 11.93 26.90 -9.75
N GLU A 84 10.65 26.66 -9.48
CA GLU A 84 9.53 27.23 -10.26
C GLU A 84 9.41 28.75 -10.11
N ASN A 85 9.85 29.26 -8.96
CA ASN A 85 9.86 30.70 -8.65
C ASN A 85 11.15 31.40 -9.09
N LEU A 86 12.14 30.66 -9.62
CA LEU A 86 13.30 31.29 -10.21
C LEU A 86 12.88 32.04 -11.49
N PRO A 87 13.33 33.29 -11.69
CA PRO A 87 13.21 33.93 -12.98
C PRO A 87 13.86 33.00 -14.00
N ARG A 88 13.13 32.68 -15.07
CA ARG A 88 13.67 31.96 -16.22
C ARG A 88 14.72 32.86 -16.87
N ASP A 89 15.92 32.83 -16.32
CA ASP A 89 17.07 33.54 -16.87
C ASP A 89 17.41 32.81 -18.16
N GLY A 90 16.88 33.38 -19.24
CA GLY A 90 17.10 32.86 -20.57
C GLY A 90 18.58 32.96 -20.86
N ILE A 91 19.24 31.80 -20.95
CA ILE A 91 20.59 31.66 -21.47
C ILE A 91 20.66 32.43 -22.79
N LYS A 92 21.41 33.54 -22.81
CA LYS A 92 21.84 34.23 -24.03
C LYS A 92 23.11 33.57 -24.57
#